data_AF-A0A3B9VJ09-F1
#
_entry.id   AF-A0A3B9VJ09-F1
#
_cell.length_a   1.000
_cell.length_b   1.000
_cell.length_c   1.000
_cell.angle_alpha   90.00
_cell.angle_beta   90.00
_cell.angle_gamma   90.00
#
_symmetry.space_group_name_H-M   'P 1'
#
loop_
_entity.id
_entity.type
_entity.pdbx_description
1 polymer ?
#
loop_
_entity_poly.entity_id
_entity_poly.type
_entity_poly.pdbx_seq_one_letter_code
_entity_poly.pdbx_strand_id
1 'polypeptide(L)' 'LHLNGIIPTMQGQVRVAGELVDSKSAESIKSIRHKVGIVFQDPDDQLFMPTVGQDVAFGPYNAGLRG' A
#
# COMPACT_ATOMS: atom_id res chain seq x y z
N LEU A 1 -9.95 0.02 4.40
CA LEU A 1 -8.50 0.08 4.71
C LEU A 1 -7.92 -1.21 5.32
N HIS A 2 -8.73 -2.24 5.62
CA HIS A 2 -8.21 -3.54 6.08
C HIS A 2 -7.48 -4.32 4.97
N LEU A 3 -7.91 -4.22 3.71
CA LEU A 3 -7.35 -4.99 2.59
C LEU A 3 -5.87 -4.74 2.31
N ASN A 4 -5.37 -3.52 2.57
CA ASN A 4 -3.95 -3.18 2.41
C ASN A 4 -3.19 -3.11 3.74
N GLY A 5 -3.83 -3.53 4.84
CA GLY A 5 -3.25 -3.55 6.18
C GLY A 5 -3.01 -2.18 6.82
N ILE A 6 -3.70 -1.11 6.39
CA ILE A 6 -3.68 0.17 7.13
C ILE A 6 -4.45 0.06 8.44
N ILE A 7 -5.63 -0.56 8.41
CA ILE A 7 -6.39 -0.88 9.63
C ILE A 7 -6.15 -2.36 9.94
N PRO A 8 -5.63 -2.71 11.13
CA PRO A 8 -5.42 -4.10 11.52
C PRO A 8 -6.75 -4.82 11.76
N THR A 9 -6.78 -6.11 11.46
CA THR A 9 -7.97 -6.94 11.71
C THR A 9 -8.06 -7.24 13.21
N MET A 10 -9.14 -6.82 13.87
CA MET A 10 -9.35 -7.07 15.30
C MET A 10 -9.89 -8.48 15.58
N GLN A 11 -10.81 -8.96 14.74
CA GLN A 11 -11.39 -10.30 14.82
C GLN A 11 -11.51 -10.90 13.42
N GLY A 12 -11.33 -12.21 13.32
CA GLY A 12 -11.29 -12.91 12.04
C GLY A 12 -9.95 -12.73 11.31
N GLN A 13 -9.97 -12.93 9.99
CA GLN A 13 -8.80 -12.78 9.14
C GLN A 13 -9.18 -12.19 7.79
N VAL A 14 -8.28 -11.38 7.22
CA VAL A 14 -8.38 -10.89 5.85
C VAL A 14 -7.33 -11.61 5.01
N ARG A 15 -7.75 -12.13 3.85
CA ARG A 15 -6.84 -12.72 2.86
C ARG A 15 -6.96 -11.99 1.54
N VAL A 16 -5.83 -11.65 0.94
CA VAL A 16 -5.77 -11.04 -0.40
C VAL A 16 -4.85 -11.89 -1.28
N ALA A 17 -5.33 -12.27 -2.46
CA ALA A 17 -4.61 -13.16 -3.37
C ALA A 17 -4.11 -14.45 -2.68
N GLY A 18 -4.88 -14.98 -1.73
CA GLY A 18 -4.53 -16.17 -0.94
C GLY A 18 -3.62 -15.91 0.27
N GLU A 19 -2.95 -14.76 0.33
CA GLU A 19 -2.04 -14.37 1.41
C GLU A 19 -2.80 -13.77 2.60
N LEU A 20 -2.40 -14.13 3.82
CA LEU A 20 -2.93 -13.52 5.04
C LEU A 20 -2.39 -12.09 5.18
N VAL A 21 -3.29 -11.13 5.42
CA VAL A 21 -2.92 -9.76 5.78
C VAL A 21 -2.59 -9.72 7.27
N ASP A 22 -1.32 -9.93 7.61
CA ASP A 22 -0.83 -9.91 8.99
C ASP A 22 -0.18 -8.57 9.31
N SER A 23 -0.89 -7.74 10.08
CA SER A 23 -0.40 -6.41 10.51
C SER A 23 0.81 -6.46 11.45
N LYS A 24 1.17 -7.64 11.97
CA LYS A 24 2.35 -7.81 12.84
C LYS A 24 3.60 -8.21 12.07
N SER A 25 3.49 -8.61 10.81
CA SER A 25 4.63 -8.94 9.94
C SER A 25 4.89 -7.82 8.95
N ALA A 26 6.07 -7.22 9.03
CA ALA A 26 6.51 -6.18 8.10
C ALA A 26 6.59 -6.72 6.66
N GLU A 27 7.01 -7.97 6.50
CA GLU A 27 7.12 -8.68 5.23
C GLU A 27 5.75 -8.92 4.60
N SER A 28 4.78 -9.39 5.39
CA SER A 28 3.38 -9.54 4.97
C SER A 28 2.82 -8.20 4.52
N ILE A 29 2.92 -7.15 5.35
CA ILE A 29 2.40 -5.83 5.01
C ILE A 29 3.05 -5.27 3.74
N LYS A 30 4.37 -5.42 3.58
CA LYS A 30 5.06 -5.01 2.37
C LYS A 30 4.48 -5.75 1.15
N SER A 31 4.42 -7.07 1.20
CA SER A 31 3.87 -7.91 0.12
C SER A 31 2.44 -7.50 -0.27
N ILE A 32 1.58 -7.28 0.73
CA ILE A 32 0.18 -6.89 0.53
C ILE A 32 0.08 -5.51 -0.14
N ARG A 33 0.88 -4.52 0.29
CA ARG A 33 0.85 -3.17 -0.28
C ARG A 33 1.40 -3.08 -1.71
N HIS A 34 2.19 -4.05 -2.15
CA HIS A 34 2.54 -4.19 -3.57
C HIS A 34 1.39 -4.74 -4.43
N LYS A 35 0.43 -5.46 -3.83
CA LYS A 35 -0.72 -6.04 -4.53
C LYS A 35 -1.99 -5.18 -4.45
N VAL A 36 -2.11 -4.38 -3.38
CA VAL A 36 -3.31 -3.58 -3.10
C VAL A 36 -2.94 -2.11 -2.94
N GLY A 37 -3.15 -1.35 -4.01
CA GLY A 37 -3.12 0.11 -3.98
C GLY A 37 -4.37 0.70 -3.33
N ILE A 38 -4.27 1.96 -2.90
CA ILE A 38 -5.39 2.76 -2.41
C ILE A 38 -5.44 4.08 -3.15
N VAL A 39 -6.66 4.47 -3.51
CA VAL A 39 -7.03 5.81 -3.92
C VAL A 39 -8.08 6.29 -2.92
N PHE A 40 -7.82 7.39 -2.22
CA PHE A 40 -8.78 7.98 -1.29
C PHE A 40 -9.88 8.74 -2.04
N GLN A 41 -10.93 9.15 -1.32
CA GLN A 41 -12.05 9.89 -1.92
C GLN A 41 -11.58 11.23 -2.50
N ASP A 42 -10.66 11.89 -1.82
CA ASP A 42 -9.89 13.01 -2.34
C ASP A 42 -8.49 12.51 -2.71
N PRO A 43 -8.23 12.20 -3.98
CA PRO A 43 -6.92 11.71 -4.41
C PRO A 43 -5.86 12.81 -4.46
N ASP A 44 -6.26 14.09 -4.49
CA ASP A 44 -5.32 15.22 -4.58
C ASP A 44 -4.50 15.36 -3.28
N ASP A 45 -5.04 14.92 -2.15
CA ASP A 45 -4.34 14.80 -0.86
C ASP A 45 -3.12 13.85 -0.90
N GLN A 46 -3.00 13.03 -1.95
CA GLN A 46 -1.88 12.09 -2.11
C GLN A 46 -0.71 12.66 -2.92
N LEU A 47 -0.86 13.86 -3.51
CA LEU A 47 0.17 14.51 -4.31
C LEU A 47 1.07 15.39 -3.42
N PHE A 48 2.39 15.22 -3.50
CA PHE A 48 3.33 15.99 -2.65
C PHE A 48 4.70 16.26 -3.28
N MET A 49 4.99 15.72 -4.47
CA MET A 49 6.25 15.96 -5.18
C MET A 49 6.19 17.20 -6.09
N PRO A 50 7.33 17.87 -6.36
CA PRO A 50 7.37 19.08 -7.19
C PRO A 50 6.95 18.87 -8.66
N THR A 51 7.01 17.64 -9.16
CA THR A 51 6.62 17.31 -10.54
C THR A 51 5.76 16.05 -10.57
N VAL A 52 4.87 15.96 -11.56
CA VAL A 52 4.02 14.78 -11.80
C VAL A 52 4.86 13.52 -11.96
N GLY A 53 5.98 13.60 -12.69
CA GLY A 53 6.87 12.46 -12.89
C GLY A 53 7.48 11.94 -11.58
N GLN A 54 7.87 12.84 -10.67
CA GLN A 54 8.40 12.46 -9.37
C GLN A 54 7.32 11.85 -8.45
N ASP A 55 6.09 12.37 -8.51
CA ASP A 55 4.98 11.89 -7.69
C ASP A 55 4.55 10.47 -8.11
N VAL A 56 4.39 10.24 -9.42
CA VAL A 56 4.10 8.91 -9.98
C VAL A 56 5.23 7.91 -9.68
N ALA A 57 6.48 8.36 -9.71
CA ALA A 57 7.64 7.50 -9.43
C ALA A 57 7.80 7.18 -7.93
N PHE A 58 7.16 7.92 -7.01
CA PHE A 58 7.37 7.76 -5.57
C PHE A 58 7.07 6.35 -5.07
N GLY A 59 5.91 5.78 -5.44
CA GLY A 59 5.52 4.42 -5.07
C GLY A 59 6.53 3.37 -5.55
N PRO A 60 6.82 3.28 -6.87
CA PRO A 60 7.87 2.41 -7.41
C PRO A 60 9.25 2.60 -6.76
N TYR A 61 9.64 3.83 -6.43
CA TYR A 61 10.94 4.10 -5.82
C TYR A 61 11.03 3.61 -4.38
N ASN A 62 9.95 3.77 -3.59
CA ASN A 62 9.84 3.16 -2.26
C ASN A 62 9.80 1.63 -2.31
N ALA A 63 9.31 1.08 -3.42
CA ALA A 63 9.37 -0.35 -3.72
C ALA A 63 10.78 -0.85 -4.11
N GLY A 64 11.76 0.04 -4.28
CA GLY A 64 13.13 -0.30 -4.69
C GLY A 64 13.34 -0.38 -6.21
N LEU A 65 12.32 -0.07 -7.01
CA LEU A 65 12.43 -0.02 -8.47
C LEU A 65 13.06 1.31 -8.90
N ARG A 66 13.84 1.30 -9.97
CA ARG A 66 14.43 2.51 -10.57
C ARG A 66 14.24 2.44 -12.09
N GLY A 67 14.13 3.61 -12.71
CA GLY A 67 14.02 3.81 -14.16
C GLY A 67 14.95 4.92 -14.61
#